data_AF-A0A7S1RP78-F1
#
_entry.id   AF-A0A7S1RP78-F1
#
_cell.length_a   1.000
_cell.length_b   1.000
_cell.length_c   1.000
_cell.angle_alpha   90.00
_cell.angle_beta   90.00
_cell.angle_gamma   90.00
#
_symmetry.space_group_name_H-M   'P 1'
#
loop_
_entity.id
_entity.type
_entity.pdbx_description
1 polymer ?
#
loop_
_entity_poly.entity_id
_entity_poly.type
_entity_poly.pdbx_seq_one_letter_code
_entity_poly.pdbx_strand_id
1 'polypeptide(L)'
;RIHMQMMRVEAGEVNRRLIQCGQDCISRLLRRTAGRNQDRAVMLVRNFEALQTHVSRTPLNEEQLVDVERAVDDAIERDLPRLLEEYEDVRAWLFFAYDHECPLTVEDYTAVYGASEWKDFGVFLKCREAFVRKDRERVEERLGGHIRRINEDLNLCKKRIAKFTDKASMRLAEEYLDQITNLEKHLSGQEQAVSDVHRREKLIGYTPTDFDDLHEAKGALEPFKNLWTLVRDQQKEAAVWMKSPLFAKQLAFDAEDVADQVAAMLERGSALKEHFEQADVARPGNVAKKTVLELKILQNHLPLLRAVCNTSLEERHWAEIDGVLGFELERDNTVTLQKMIDMDLGSYASEICEISESATKEREVEAGLDAQQKEWEAGALRFEDSHATGTASISNGSFEEVQALLDRHLVHTQTLRRSPFAGFFSERMDSWEHFLTEAQSAVHQWQRVQAMWVDLEPIMAEEAQEEGRLFGEATRILQRRIRDCRNAPGLLQVFHEENLLRDLQAAGTSLDLIRDRLGPGSN
;
A
#
# COMPACT_ATOMS: atom_id res chain seq x y z
N ARG A 1 -22.86 95.48 -51.95
CA ARG A 1 -21.86 96.47 -52.46
C ARG A 1 -21.40 97.30 -51.28
N ILE A 2 -20.10 97.47 -51.07
CA ILE A 2 -19.55 98.24 -49.95
C ILE A 2 -18.89 99.49 -50.53
N HIS A 3 -19.28 100.68 -50.05
CA HIS A 3 -18.69 101.95 -50.46
C HIS A 3 -17.62 102.37 -49.45
N MET A 4 -16.39 102.61 -49.91
CA MET A 4 -15.31 103.19 -49.12
C MET A 4 -14.90 104.54 -49.70
N GLN A 5 -14.32 105.43 -48.89
CA GLN A 5 -14.16 106.86 -49.19
C GLN A 5 -13.45 107.19 -50.52
N MET A 6 -12.60 106.30 -51.06
CA MET A 6 -11.92 106.52 -52.36
C MET A 6 -11.96 105.32 -53.33
N MET A 7 -12.67 104.22 -53.02
CA MET A 7 -12.78 103.05 -53.90
C MET A 7 -14.14 102.34 -53.77
N ARG A 8 -14.59 101.75 -54.89
CA ARG A 8 -15.81 100.93 -54.97
C ARG A 8 -15.42 99.46 -55.04
N VAL A 9 -15.79 98.68 -54.01
CA VAL A 9 -15.49 97.24 -53.97
C VAL A 9 -16.75 96.43 -54.32
N GLU A 10 -16.71 95.74 -55.45
CA GLU A 10 -17.80 94.86 -55.89
C GLU A 10 -17.60 93.44 -55.32
N ALA A 11 -18.02 93.26 -54.07
CA ALA A 11 -17.94 91.96 -53.38
C ALA A 11 -18.87 90.85 -53.94
N GLY A 12 -19.53 91.08 -55.08
CA GLY A 12 -20.45 90.11 -55.68
C GLY A 12 -19.73 88.88 -56.24
N GLU A 13 -18.49 89.03 -56.72
CA GLU A 13 -17.67 87.88 -57.15
C GLU A 13 -17.12 87.10 -55.95
N VAL A 14 -16.63 87.80 -54.92
CA VAL A 14 -16.14 87.17 -53.68
C VAL A 14 -17.27 86.43 -52.95
N ASN A 15 -18.46 87.01 -52.83
CA ASN A 15 -19.61 86.33 -52.22
C ASN A 15 -20.06 85.12 -53.04
N ARG A 16 -20.07 85.20 -54.39
CA ARG A 16 -20.36 84.05 -55.25
C ARG A 16 -19.35 82.93 -55.05
N ARG A 17 -18.05 83.25 -54.99
CA ARG A 17 -16.98 82.27 -54.72
C ARG A 17 -17.08 81.67 -53.32
N LEU A 18 -17.42 82.45 -52.30
CA LEU A 18 -17.62 81.94 -50.93
C LEU A 18 -18.86 81.02 -50.83
N ILE A 19 -19.96 81.39 -51.49
CA ILE A 19 -21.16 80.54 -51.58
C ILE A 19 -20.81 79.24 -52.32
N GLN A 20 -20.08 79.31 -53.44
CA GLN A 20 -19.63 78.15 -54.20
C GLN A 20 -18.71 77.25 -53.38
N CYS A 21 -17.72 77.80 -52.67
CA CYS A 21 -16.87 77.04 -51.74
C CYS A 21 -17.70 76.38 -50.62
N GLY A 22 -18.72 77.07 -50.11
CA GLY A 22 -19.66 76.52 -49.13
C GLY A 22 -20.47 75.35 -49.68
N GLN A 23 -21.01 75.50 -50.89
CA GLN A 23 -21.74 74.45 -51.61
C GLN A 23 -20.85 73.24 -51.94
N ASP A 24 -19.59 73.47 -52.31
CA ASP A 24 -18.60 72.40 -52.55
C ASP A 24 -18.27 71.63 -51.27
N CYS A 25 -18.12 72.34 -50.14
CA CYS A 25 -17.92 71.71 -48.83
C CYS A 25 -19.13 70.87 -48.40
N ILE A 26 -20.35 71.41 -48.56
CA ILE A 26 -21.60 70.69 -48.27
C ILE A 26 -21.70 69.44 -49.16
N SER A 27 -21.47 69.57 -50.47
CA SER A 27 -21.53 68.44 -51.42
C SER A 27 -20.51 67.35 -51.08
N ARG A 28 -19.28 67.72 -50.69
CA ARG A 28 -18.25 66.76 -50.26
C ARG A 28 -18.63 66.07 -48.95
N LEU A 29 -19.20 66.81 -48.00
CA LEU A 29 -19.63 66.25 -46.72
C LEU A 29 -20.79 65.27 -46.93
N LEU A 30 -21.80 65.66 -47.72
CA LEU A 30 -22.96 64.83 -48.07
C LEU A 30 -22.54 63.56 -48.81
N ARG A 31 -21.58 63.64 -49.76
CA ARG A 31 -21.05 62.46 -50.44
C ARG A 31 -20.30 61.53 -49.47
N ARG A 32 -19.56 62.08 -48.51
CA ARG A 32 -18.85 61.29 -47.51
C ARG A 32 -19.82 60.62 -46.53
N THR A 33 -20.90 61.29 -46.13
CA THR A 33 -21.95 60.69 -45.29
C THR A 33 -22.72 59.62 -46.05
N ALA A 34 -23.03 59.83 -47.34
CA ALA A 34 -23.64 58.83 -48.20
C ALA A 34 -22.75 57.58 -48.34
N GLY A 35 -21.45 57.75 -48.60
CA GLY A 35 -20.50 56.63 -48.66
C GLY A 35 -20.37 55.87 -47.33
N ARG A 36 -20.36 56.57 -46.18
CA ARG A 36 -20.41 55.91 -44.86
C ARG A 36 -21.73 55.15 -44.65
N ASN A 37 -22.84 55.70 -45.12
CA ASN A 37 -24.14 55.04 -45.01
C ASN A 37 -24.20 53.77 -45.87
N GLN A 38 -23.59 53.82 -47.07
CA GLN A 38 -23.40 52.66 -47.94
C GLN A 38 -22.57 51.56 -47.24
N ASP A 39 -21.43 51.91 -46.65
CA ASP A 39 -20.59 50.95 -45.90
C ASP A 39 -21.36 50.31 -44.73
N ARG A 40 -22.14 51.11 -43.99
CA ARG A 40 -23.01 50.63 -42.91
C ARG A 40 -24.09 49.69 -43.43
N ALA A 41 -24.74 50.01 -44.54
CA ALA A 41 -25.75 49.15 -45.16
C ALA A 41 -25.16 47.78 -45.59
N VAL A 42 -23.96 47.78 -46.18
CA VAL A 42 -23.26 46.54 -46.56
C VAL A 42 -22.88 45.72 -45.32
N MET A 43 -22.39 46.37 -44.26
CA MET A 43 -22.03 45.70 -43.01
C MET A 43 -23.27 45.10 -42.32
N LEU A 44 -24.39 45.82 -42.35
CA LEU A 44 -25.66 45.38 -41.81
C LEU A 44 -26.13 44.08 -42.49
N VAL A 45 -26.09 44.01 -43.82
CA VAL A 45 -26.41 42.77 -44.57
C VAL A 45 -25.51 41.61 -44.14
N ARG A 46 -24.19 41.84 -44.05
CA ARG A 46 -23.25 40.80 -43.60
C ARG A 46 -23.54 40.31 -42.18
N ASN A 47 -23.94 41.20 -41.28
CA ASN A 47 -24.31 40.83 -39.92
C ASN A 47 -25.56 39.95 -39.90
N PHE A 48 -26.56 40.26 -40.72
CA PHE A 48 -27.74 39.41 -40.90
C PHE A 48 -27.40 38.04 -41.51
N GLU A 49 -26.54 37.98 -42.53
CA GLU A 49 -26.08 36.73 -43.15
C GLU A 49 -25.32 35.85 -42.14
N ALA A 50 -24.45 36.46 -41.32
CA ALA A 50 -23.73 35.75 -40.28
C ALA A 50 -24.67 35.18 -39.21
N LEU A 51 -25.66 35.99 -38.78
CA LEU A 51 -26.69 35.56 -37.85
C LEU A 51 -27.52 34.41 -38.43
N GLN A 52 -27.97 34.53 -39.67
CA GLN A 52 -28.72 33.50 -40.38
C GLN A 52 -27.92 32.20 -40.46
N THR A 53 -26.64 32.26 -40.79
CA THR A 53 -25.76 31.09 -40.87
C THR A 53 -25.65 30.38 -39.53
N HIS A 54 -25.57 31.13 -38.43
CA HIS A 54 -25.45 30.56 -37.10
C HIS A 54 -26.74 29.86 -36.66
N VAL A 55 -27.88 30.55 -36.74
CA VAL A 55 -29.18 30.00 -36.30
C VAL A 55 -29.68 28.87 -37.19
N SER A 56 -29.25 28.80 -38.46
CA SER A 56 -29.70 27.77 -39.41
C SER A 56 -29.02 26.41 -39.23
N ARG A 57 -28.02 26.29 -38.34
CA ARG A 57 -27.34 25.02 -38.09
C ARG A 57 -28.32 23.99 -37.53
N THR A 58 -28.29 22.78 -38.08
CA THR A 58 -29.09 21.66 -37.58
C THR A 58 -28.29 20.92 -36.49
N PRO A 59 -28.76 20.89 -35.23
CA PRO A 59 -28.01 20.25 -34.16
C PRO A 59 -28.08 18.72 -34.26
N LEU A 60 -26.92 18.08 -34.12
CA LEU A 60 -26.79 16.61 -34.14
C LEU A 60 -26.73 15.99 -32.76
N ASN A 61 -26.30 16.73 -31.74
CA ASN A 61 -26.18 16.29 -30.35
C ASN A 61 -26.73 17.36 -29.38
N GLU A 62 -26.78 17.02 -28.09
CA GLU A 62 -27.31 17.86 -27.02
C GLU A 62 -26.51 19.16 -26.86
N GLU A 63 -25.18 19.13 -27.04
CA GLU A 63 -24.33 20.31 -26.97
C GLU A 63 -24.63 21.32 -28.08
N GLN A 64 -24.74 20.85 -29.33
CA GLN A 64 -25.09 21.68 -30.47
C GLN A 64 -26.54 22.17 -30.38
N LEU A 65 -27.43 21.39 -29.77
CA LEU A 65 -28.83 21.80 -29.57
C LEU A 65 -28.88 23.02 -28.63
N VAL A 66 -28.21 22.94 -27.48
CA VAL A 66 -28.16 24.04 -26.51
C VAL A 66 -27.50 25.28 -27.11
N ASP A 67 -26.46 25.11 -27.93
CA ASP A 67 -25.81 26.21 -28.66
C ASP A 67 -26.77 26.89 -29.65
N VAL A 68 -27.49 26.11 -30.46
CA VAL A 68 -28.46 26.64 -31.43
C VAL A 68 -29.68 27.26 -30.74
N GLU A 69 -30.18 26.67 -29.66
CA GLU A 69 -31.25 27.24 -28.82
C GLU A 69 -30.84 28.62 -28.31
N ARG A 70 -29.67 28.70 -27.65
CA ARG A 70 -29.13 29.97 -27.17
C ARG A 70 -28.92 30.98 -28.29
N ALA A 71 -28.41 30.53 -29.44
CA ALA A 71 -28.19 31.41 -30.59
C ALA A 71 -29.50 31.98 -31.15
N VAL A 72 -30.59 31.21 -31.15
CA VAL A 72 -31.91 31.69 -31.57
C VAL A 72 -32.49 32.64 -30.53
N ASP A 73 -32.37 32.33 -29.23
CA ASP A 73 -32.83 33.21 -28.15
C ASP A 73 -32.09 34.57 -28.20
N ASP A 74 -30.76 34.55 -28.27
CA ASP A 74 -29.93 35.75 -28.43
C ASP A 74 -30.29 36.53 -29.71
N ALA A 75 -30.56 35.82 -30.81
CA ALA A 75 -30.98 36.44 -32.07
C ALA A 75 -32.31 37.18 -31.93
N ILE A 76 -33.26 36.62 -31.18
CA ILE A 76 -34.60 37.19 -30.98
C ILE A 76 -34.56 38.34 -29.97
N GLU A 77 -33.89 38.16 -28.83
CA GLU A 77 -33.92 39.11 -27.71
C GLU A 77 -32.99 40.31 -27.91
N ARG A 78 -31.82 40.11 -28.53
CA ARG A 78 -30.76 41.11 -28.58
C ARG A 78 -30.41 41.53 -29.99
N ASP A 79 -30.09 40.56 -30.86
CA ASP A 79 -29.43 40.89 -32.12
C ASP A 79 -30.41 41.42 -33.18
N LEU A 80 -31.62 40.84 -33.31
CA LEU A 80 -32.63 41.33 -34.26
C LEU A 80 -33.12 42.75 -33.96
N PRO A 81 -33.52 43.12 -32.71
CA PRO A 81 -33.93 44.50 -32.41
C PRO A 81 -32.85 45.52 -32.75
N ARG A 82 -31.59 45.23 -32.41
CA ARG A 82 -30.44 46.10 -32.69
C ARG A 82 -30.22 46.28 -34.19
N LEU A 83 -30.28 45.19 -34.97
CA LEU A 83 -30.06 45.25 -36.42
C LEU A 83 -31.20 45.95 -37.16
N LEU A 84 -32.45 45.82 -36.69
CA LEU A 84 -33.59 46.56 -37.25
C LEU A 84 -33.53 48.05 -36.93
N GLU A 85 -33.08 48.44 -35.74
CA GLU A 85 -32.82 49.85 -35.40
C GLU A 85 -31.72 50.44 -36.29
N GLU A 86 -30.64 49.69 -36.52
CA GLU A 86 -29.56 50.12 -37.43
C GLU A 86 -30.07 50.25 -38.88
N TYR A 87 -30.95 49.35 -39.33
CA TYR A 87 -31.60 49.46 -40.65
C TYR A 87 -32.42 50.75 -40.78
N GLU A 88 -33.23 51.08 -39.77
CA GLU A 88 -34.06 52.28 -39.76
C GLU A 88 -33.20 53.55 -39.80
N ASP A 89 -32.08 53.59 -39.07
CA ASP A 89 -31.11 54.69 -39.14
C ASP A 89 -30.45 54.81 -40.52
N VAL A 90 -29.96 53.69 -41.08
CA VAL A 90 -29.36 53.67 -42.44
C VAL A 90 -30.37 54.15 -43.50
N ARG A 91 -31.63 53.75 -43.37
CA ARG A 91 -32.71 54.21 -44.25
C ARG A 91 -32.96 55.71 -44.09
N ALA A 92 -33.01 56.22 -42.86
CA ALA A 92 -33.19 57.64 -42.59
C ALA A 92 -32.06 58.50 -43.17
N TRP A 93 -30.80 58.04 -43.09
CA TRP A 93 -29.65 58.73 -43.68
C TRP A 93 -29.68 58.78 -45.21
N LEU A 94 -30.25 57.76 -45.88
CA LEU A 94 -30.45 57.80 -47.33
C LEU A 94 -31.48 58.86 -47.71
N PHE A 95 -32.61 58.92 -47.00
CA PHE A 95 -33.63 59.96 -47.23
C PHE A 95 -33.09 61.36 -46.92
N PHE A 96 -32.33 61.53 -45.84
CA PHE A 96 -31.66 62.79 -45.53
C PHE A 96 -30.72 63.24 -46.66
N ALA A 97 -29.91 62.33 -47.20
CA ALA A 97 -29.03 62.66 -48.32
C ALA A 97 -29.82 63.04 -49.59
N TYR A 98 -30.95 62.39 -49.83
CA TYR A 98 -31.86 62.70 -50.95
C TYR A 98 -32.50 64.08 -50.79
N ASP A 99 -33.06 64.39 -49.62
CA ASP A 99 -33.74 65.66 -49.32
C ASP A 99 -32.81 66.87 -49.42
N HIS A 100 -31.50 66.67 -49.24
CA HIS A 100 -30.46 67.69 -49.37
C HIS A 100 -29.76 67.70 -50.74
N GLU A 101 -30.38 67.11 -51.78
CA GLU A 101 -29.90 67.13 -53.18
C GLU A 101 -28.49 66.54 -53.36
N CYS A 102 -28.09 65.57 -52.52
CA CYS A 102 -26.81 64.89 -52.67
C CYS A 102 -26.78 64.06 -53.97
N PRO A 103 -25.67 64.06 -54.73
CA PRO A 103 -25.51 63.17 -55.89
C PRO A 103 -25.32 61.72 -55.42
N LEU A 104 -26.42 61.02 -55.23
CA LEU A 104 -26.47 59.60 -54.89
C LEU A 104 -26.19 58.73 -56.11
N THR A 105 -25.39 57.68 -55.95
CA THR A 105 -25.09 56.69 -56.98
C THR A 105 -26.07 55.52 -56.92
N VAL A 106 -26.12 54.72 -57.98
CA VAL A 106 -26.90 53.47 -57.99
C VAL A 106 -26.47 52.56 -56.83
N GLU A 107 -25.18 52.53 -56.53
CA GLU A 107 -24.61 51.72 -55.46
C GLU A 107 -25.16 52.09 -54.07
N ASP A 108 -25.35 53.39 -53.78
CA ASP A 108 -25.93 53.87 -52.52
C ASP A 108 -27.35 53.33 -52.32
N TYR A 109 -28.18 53.35 -53.37
CA TYR A 109 -29.53 52.80 -53.33
C TYR A 109 -29.52 51.28 -53.22
N THR A 110 -28.66 50.59 -53.98
CA THR A 110 -28.60 49.12 -53.94
C THR A 110 -28.16 48.58 -52.58
N ALA A 111 -27.26 49.27 -51.88
CA ALA A 111 -26.79 48.84 -50.55
C ALA A 111 -27.92 48.89 -49.52
N VAL A 112 -28.68 49.99 -49.47
CA VAL A 112 -29.83 50.14 -48.55
C VAL A 112 -31.01 49.25 -48.98
N TYR A 113 -31.22 49.07 -50.28
CA TYR A 113 -32.20 48.13 -50.80
C TYR A 113 -31.87 46.69 -50.39
N GLY A 114 -30.61 46.26 -50.50
CA GLY A 114 -30.17 44.95 -50.02
C GLY A 114 -30.43 44.75 -48.53
N ALA A 115 -30.24 45.80 -47.70
CA ALA A 115 -30.61 45.75 -46.28
C ALA A 115 -32.14 45.64 -46.05
N SER A 116 -32.96 46.17 -46.98
CA SER A 116 -34.43 46.13 -46.87
C SER A 116 -35.03 44.73 -47.04
N GLU A 117 -34.30 43.81 -47.69
CA GLU A 117 -34.71 42.41 -47.83
C GLU A 117 -34.72 41.68 -46.47
N TRP A 118 -34.00 42.20 -45.48
CA TRP A 118 -33.87 41.61 -44.14
C TRP A 118 -34.89 42.14 -43.13
N LYS A 119 -35.74 43.12 -43.49
CA LYS A 119 -36.75 43.68 -42.57
C LYS A 119 -37.72 42.62 -42.01
N ASP A 120 -37.96 41.56 -42.78
CA ASP A 120 -38.86 40.46 -42.44
C ASP A 120 -38.13 39.28 -41.79
N PHE A 121 -36.85 39.44 -41.39
CA PHE A 121 -36.05 38.39 -40.75
C PHE A 121 -36.68 37.86 -39.46
N GLY A 122 -37.52 38.66 -38.78
CA GLY A 122 -38.32 38.19 -37.64
C GLY A 122 -39.30 37.06 -37.98
N VAL A 123 -39.82 36.99 -39.21
CA VAL A 123 -40.65 35.86 -39.68
C VAL A 123 -39.79 34.60 -39.82
N PHE A 124 -38.58 34.75 -40.37
CA PHE A 124 -37.61 33.66 -40.47
C PHE A 124 -37.22 33.12 -39.09
N LEU A 125 -36.92 33.98 -38.11
CA LEU A 125 -36.58 33.53 -36.75
C LEU A 125 -37.73 32.78 -36.07
N LYS A 126 -38.97 33.24 -36.20
CA LYS A 126 -40.15 32.50 -35.68
C LYS A 126 -40.29 31.12 -36.32
N CYS A 127 -40.09 31.03 -37.64
CA CYS A 127 -40.07 29.74 -38.32
C CYS A 127 -38.92 28.87 -37.80
N ARG A 128 -37.73 29.45 -37.58
CA ARG A 128 -36.57 28.71 -37.08
C ARG A 128 -36.77 28.23 -35.65
N GLU A 129 -37.34 29.03 -34.76
CA GLU A 129 -37.74 28.63 -33.40
C GLU A 129 -38.62 27.37 -33.43
N ALA A 130 -39.63 27.34 -34.33
CA ALA A 130 -40.47 26.16 -34.51
C ALA A 130 -39.70 24.93 -35.04
N PHE A 131 -38.67 25.13 -35.88
CA PHE A 131 -37.78 24.04 -36.29
C PHE A 131 -36.84 23.59 -35.18
N VAL A 132 -36.30 24.49 -34.36
CA VAL A 132 -35.44 24.15 -33.21
C VAL A 132 -36.21 23.30 -32.21
N ARG A 133 -37.49 23.58 -31.97
CA ARG A 133 -38.35 22.70 -31.16
C ARG A 133 -38.45 21.29 -31.73
N LYS A 134 -38.58 21.12 -33.05
CA LYS A 134 -38.56 19.79 -33.70
C LYS A 134 -37.18 19.13 -33.62
N ASP A 135 -36.11 19.93 -33.75
CA ASP A 135 -34.74 19.45 -33.60
C ASP A 135 -34.52 18.92 -32.16
N ARG A 136 -35.06 19.61 -31.15
CA ARG A 136 -35.09 19.17 -29.74
C ARG A 136 -35.81 17.85 -29.56
N GLU A 137 -37.05 17.73 -30.04
CA GLU A 137 -37.84 16.49 -29.98
C GLU A 137 -37.05 15.30 -30.56
N ARG A 138 -36.37 15.49 -31.70
CA ARG A 138 -35.53 14.45 -32.33
C ARG A 138 -34.28 14.08 -31.51
N VAL A 139 -33.63 15.06 -30.87
CA VAL A 139 -32.47 14.81 -30.01
C VAL A 139 -32.90 14.04 -28.76
N GLU A 140 -33.98 14.48 -28.11
CA GLU A 140 -34.56 13.82 -26.93
C GLU A 140 -35.01 12.39 -27.24
N GLU A 141 -35.64 12.14 -28.40
CA GLU A 141 -36.04 10.80 -28.83
C GLU A 141 -34.83 9.85 -28.98
N ARG A 142 -33.72 10.36 -29.53
CA ARG A 142 -32.47 9.58 -29.67
C ARG A 142 -31.84 9.27 -28.32
N LEU A 143 -31.84 10.22 -27.38
CA LEU A 143 -31.36 10.02 -26.02
C LEU A 143 -32.21 8.98 -25.29
N GLY A 144 -33.54 9.09 -25.37
CA GLY A 144 -34.46 8.08 -24.84
C GLY A 144 -34.27 6.70 -25.47
N GLY A 145 -33.97 6.64 -26.77
CA GLY A 145 -33.60 5.40 -27.46
C GLY A 145 -32.25 4.82 -27.02
N HIS A 146 -31.32 5.65 -26.54
CA HIS A 146 -30.06 5.17 -25.94
C HIS A 146 -30.30 4.59 -24.55
N ILE A 147 -31.08 5.27 -23.70
CA ILE A 147 -31.48 4.80 -22.37
C ILE A 147 -32.20 3.45 -22.46
N ARG A 148 -33.15 3.30 -23.41
CA ARG A 148 -33.84 2.02 -23.64
C ARG A 148 -32.88 0.88 -23.97
N ARG A 149 -31.89 1.13 -24.84
CA ARG A 149 -30.87 0.14 -25.20
C ARG A 149 -30.01 -0.26 -24.01
N ILE A 150 -29.58 0.69 -23.19
CA ILE A 150 -28.86 0.41 -21.94
C ILE A 150 -29.72 -0.49 -21.03
N ASN A 151 -30.99 -0.16 -20.83
CA ASN A 151 -31.90 -0.96 -20.00
C ASN A 151 -32.15 -2.37 -20.56
N GLU A 152 -32.26 -2.53 -21.88
CA GLU A 152 -32.36 -3.83 -22.53
C GLU A 152 -31.09 -4.67 -22.32
N ASP A 153 -29.91 -4.06 -22.48
CA ASP A 153 -28.61 -4.70 -22.25
C ASP A 153 -28.42 -5.08 -20.77
N LEU A 154 -28.82 -4.21 -19.83
CA LEU A 154 -28.80 -4.50 -18.39
C LEU A 154 -29.72 -5.68 -18.05
N ASN A 155 -30.92 -5.74 -18.63
CA ASN A 155 -31.82 -6.88 -18.47
C ASN A 155 -31.21 -8.18 -19.03
N LEU A 156 -30.50 -8.12 -20.16
CA LEU A 156 -29.76 -9.26 -20.69
C LEU A 156 -28.63 -9.68 -19.74
N CYS A 157 -27.92 -8.73 -19.15
CA CYS A 157 -26.89 -9.00 -18.14
C CYS A 157 -27.48 -9.68 -16.91
N LYS A 158 -28.59 -9.16 -16.34
CA LYS A 158 -29.32 -9.79 -15.23
C LYS A 158 -29.72 -11.23 -15.56
N LYS A 159 -30.23 -11.49 -16.77
CA LYS A 159 -30.55 -12.86 -17.24
C LYS A 159 -29.30 -13.76 -17.34
N ARG A 160 -28.16 -13.23 -17.76
CA ARG A 160 -26.89 -13.98 -17.81
C ARG A 160 -26.34 -14.26 -16.41
N ILE A 161 -26.46 -13.30 -15.48
CA ILE A 161 -26.08 -13.47 -14.07
C ILE A 161 -26.97 -14.54 -13.43
N ALA A 162 -28.27 -14.54 -13.70
CA ALA A 162 -29.19 -15.56 -13.21
C ALA A 162 -28.77 -16.98 -13.62
N LYS A 163 -28.13 -17.18 -14.78
CA LYS A 163 -27.61 -18.52 -15.17
C LYS A 163 -26.49 -19.04 -14.25
N PHE A 164 -25.88 -18.19 -13.41
CA PHE A 164 -24.87 -18.63 -12.44
C PHE A 164 -25.48 -19.33 -11.22
N THR A 165 -26.78 -19.15 -10.95
CA THR A 165 -27.49 -19.91 -9.89
C THR A 165 -27.54 -21.40 -10.20
N ASP A 166 -27.45 -21.77 -11.48
CA ASP A 166 -27.48 -23.16 -11.94
C ASP A 166 -26.10 -23.84 -12.00
N LYS A 167 -25.01 -23.09 -11.85
CA LYS A 167 -23.64 -23.62 -12.00
C LYS A 167 -23.20 -24.33 -10.72
N ALA A 168 -22.70 -25.56 -10.87
CA ALA A 168 -22.25 -26.40 -9.74
C ALA A 168 -20.89 -27.07 -9.95
N SER A 169 -20.33 -27.02 -11.17
CA SER A 169 -19.13 -27.79 -11.52
C SER A 169 -17.85 -27.07 -11.11
N MET A 170 -17.20 -27.55 -10.04
CA MET A 170 -15.92 -26.99 -9.56
C MET A 170 -14.78 -27.07 -10.59
N ARG A 171 -14.81 -28.01 -11.54
CA ARG A 171 -13.78 -28.14 -12.59
C ARG A 171 -13.84 -27.03 -13.64
N LEU A 172 -15.00 -26.40 -13.81
CA LEU A 172 -15.23 -25.33 -14.78
C LEU A 172 -15.07 -23.95 -14.14
N ALA A 173 -14.43 -23.86 -12.96
CA ALA A 173 -14.28 -22.62 -12.22
C ALA A 173 -13.58 -21.53 -13.05
N GLU A 174 -12.52 -21.88 -13.79
CA GLU A 174 -11.82 -20.94 -14.68
C GLU A 174 -12.74 -20.44 -15.81
N GLU A 175 -13.45 -21.33 -16.50
CA GLU A 175 -14.41 -20.93 -17.55
C GLU A 175 -15.54 -20.04 -17.01
N TYR A 176 -16.00 -20.30 -15.79
CA TYR A 176 -17.00 -19.47 -15.13
C TYR A 176 -16.44 -18.11 -14.76
N LEU A 177 -15.20 -18.03 -14.28
CA LEU A 177 -14.51 -16.77 -14.03
C LEU A 177 -14.28 -15.96 -15.31
N ASP A 178 -13.97 -16.60 -16.43
CA ASP A 178 -13.86 -15.91 -17.73
C ASP A 178 -15.21 -15.31 -18.16
N GLN A 179 -16.31 -16.05 -17.98
CA GLN A 179 -17.65 -15.54 -18.26
C GLN A 179 -18.02 -14.36 -17.35
N ILE A 180 -17.66 -14.43 -16.06
CA ILE A 180 -17.85 -13.35 -15.08
C ILE A 180 -17.02 -12.12 -15.46
N THR A 181 -15.75 -12.30 -15.80
CA THR A 181 -14.84 -11.21 -16.15
C THR A 181 -15.32 -10.49 -17.42
N ASN A 182 -15.83 -11.23 -18.40
CA ASN A 182 -16.46 -10.65 -19.59
C ASN A 182 -17.74 -9.87 -19.26
N LEU A 183 -18.55 -10.35 -18.29
CA LEU A 183 -19.73 -9.63 -17.80
C LEU A 183 -19.35 -8.36 -17.03
N GLU A 184 -18.33 -8.42 -16.16
CA GLU A 184 -17.82 -7.25 -15.43
C GLU A 184 -17.31 -6.18 -16.38
N LYS A 185 -16.54 -6.57 -17.41
CA LYS A 185 -16.07 -5.65 -18.44
C LYS A 185 -17.23 -4.99 -19.18
N HIS A 186 -18.29 -5.75 -19.49
CA HIS A 186 -19.48 -5.21 -20.14
C HIS A 186 -20.24 -4.24 -19.22
N LEU A 187 -20.46 -4.60 -17.95
CA LEU A 187 -21.12 -3.73 -16.95
C LEU A 187 -20.32 -2.45 -16.69
N SER A 188 -18.98 -2.51 -16.70
CA SER A 188 -18.12 -1.31 -16.61
C SER A 188 -18.24 -0.42 -17.85
N GLY A 189 -18.38 -1.01 -19.05
CA GLY A 189 -18.71 -0.25 -20.25
C GLY A 189 -20.07 0.44 -20.17
N GLN A 190 -21.08 -0.22 -19.61
CA GLN A 190 -22.41 0.37 -19.39
C GLN A 190 -22.36 1.52 -18.37
N GLU A 191 -21.54 1.42 -17.33
CA GLU A 191 -21.33 2.51 -16.37
C GLU A 191 -20.77 3.78 -17.03
N GLN A 192 -19.80 3.62 -17.94
CA GLN A 192 -19.31 4.75 -18.74
C GLN A 192 -20.41 5.34 -19.63
N ALA A 193 -21.22 4.48 -20.27
CA ALA A 193 -22.34 4.92 -21.10
C ALA A 193 -23.43 5.66 -20.28
N VAL A 194 -23.71 5.20 -19.05
CA VAL A 194 -24.62 5.87 -18.11
C VAL A 194 -24.09 7.24 -17.70
N SER A 195 -22.80 7.35 -17.36
CA SER A 195 -22.17 8.65 -17.05
C SER A 195 -22.28 9.62 -18.24
N ASP A 196 -22.12 9.12 -19.47
CA ASP A 196 -22.30 9.91 -20.68
C ASP A 196 -23.75 10.35 -20.89
N VAL A 197 -24.72 9.50 -20.58
CA VAL A 197 -26.16 9.83 -20.60
C VAL A 197 -26.47 10.90 -19.56
N HIS A 198 -26.03 10.75 -18.31
CA HIS A 198 -26.24 11.74 -17.25
C HIS A 198 -25.67 13.11 -17.63
N ARG A 199 -24.49 13.13 -18.25
CA ARG A 199 -23.88 14.36 -18.78
C ARG A 199 -24.77 15.03 -19.82
N ARG A 200 -25.35 14.25 -20.75
CA ARG A 200 -26.24 14.74 -21.82
C ARG A 200 -27.59 15.20 -21.28
N GLU A 201 -28.20 14.47 -20.35
CA GLU A 201 -29.44 14.84 -19.66
C GLU A 201 -29.29 16.19 -18.96
N LYS A 202 -28.15 16.40 -18.27
CA LYS A 202 -27.85 17.67 -17.61
C LYS A 202 -27.73 18.84 -18.60
N LEU A 203 -27.18 18.62 -19.80
CA LEU A 203 -27.05 19.67 -20.81
C LEU A 203 -28.41 20.18 -21.29
N ILE A 204 -29.38 19.29 -21.48
CA ILE A 204 -30.74 19.64 -21.91
C ILE A 204 -31.66 20.04 -20.75
N GLY A 205 -31.15 20.04 -19.51
CA GLY A 205 -31.88 20.46 -18.30
C GLY A 205 -32.74 19.38 -17.65
N TYR A 206 -32.53 18.10 -17.99
CA TYR A 206 -33.23 16.98 -17.36
C TYR A 206 -32.56 16.55 -16.05
N THR A 207 -33.37 15.98 -15.16
CA THR A 207 -32.85 15.25 -14.00
C THR A 207 -32.20 13.95 -14.47
N PRO A 208 -31.00 13.59 -13.97
CA PRO A 208 -30.35 12.34 -14.33
C PRO A 208 -31.27 11.14 -14.11
N THR A 209 -31.36 10.24 -15.08
CA THR A 209 -32.13 9.00 -14.96
C THR A 209 -31.45 8.05 -13.97
N ASP A 210 -32.21 7.47 -13.04
CA ASP A 210 -31.68 6.48 -12.10
C ASP A 210 -31.49 5.12 -12.79
N PHE A 211 -30.31 4.52 -12.59
CA PHE A 211 -29.93 3.21 -13.14
C PHE A 211 -29.61 2.22 -12.01
N ASP A 212 -30.52 2.07 -11.04
CA ASP A 212 -30.37 1.13 -9.91
C ASP A 212 -30.11 -0.31 -10.39
N ASP A 213 -30.71 -0.69 -11.52
CA ASP A 213 -30.52 -1.98 -12.18
C ASP A 213 -29.04 -2.31 -12.48
N LEU A 214 -28.20 -1.30 -12.76
CA LEU A 214 -26.77 -1.49 -12.99
C LEU A 214 -26.05 -1.82 -11.68
N HIS A 215 -26.39 -1.13 -10.60
CA HIS A 215 -25.80 -1.38 -9.28
C HIS A 215 -26.25 -2.75 -8.75
N GLU A 216 -27.53 -3.08 -8.86
CA GLU A 216 -28.06 -4.40 -8.54
C GLU A 216 -27.38 -5.52 -9.34
N ALA A 217 -27.18 -5.33 -10.65
CA ALA A 217 -26.51 -6.33 -11.49
C ALA A 217 -25.05 -6.55 -11.06
N LYS A 218 -24.32 -5.49 -10.71
CA LYS A 218 -22.95 -5.59 -10.18
C LYS A 218 -22.93 -6.31 -8.83
N GLY A 219 -23.80 -5.92 -7.91
CA GLY A 219 -23.92 -6.56 -6.59
C GLY A 219 -24.34 -8.03 -6.68
N ALA A 220 -25.23 -8.38 -7.61
CA ALA A 220 -25.63 -9.77 -7.83
C ALA A 220 -24.52 -10.65 -8.42
N LEU A 221 -23.58 -10.08 -9.18
CA LEU A 221 -22.47 -10.80 -9.80
C LEU A 221 -21.33 -11.10 -8.81
N GLU A 222 -21.12 -10.21 -7.85
CA GLU A 222 -20.00 -10.25 -6.90
C GLU A 222 -19.91 -11.53 -6.06
N PRO A 223 -20.99 -12.05 -5.45
CA PRO A 223 -20.95 -13.31 -4.71
C PRO A 223 -20.51 -14.50 -5.57
N PHE A 224 -20.94 -14.56 -6.83
CA PHE A 224 -20.53 -15.62 -7.76
C PHE A 224 -19.04 -15.50 -8.09
N LYS A 225 -18.54 -14.29 -8.34
CA LYS A 225 -17.12 -14.04 -8.55
C LYS A 225 -16.29 -14.53 -7.36
N ASN A 226 -16.68 -14.14 -6.16
CA ASN A 226 -15.98 -14.49 -4.93
C ASN A 226 -15.95 -16.01 -4.72
N LEU A 227 -17.06 -16.71 -5.00
CA LEU A 227 -17.13 -18.17 -4.95
C LEU A 227 -16.19 -18.84 -5.93
N TRP A 228 -16.29 -18.53 -7.22
CA TRP A 228 -15.50 -19.23 -8.24
C TRP A 228 -14.01 -18.89 -8.13
N THR A 229 -13.69 -17.69 -7.63
CA THR A 229 -12.32 -17.29 -7.28
C THR A 229 -11.80 -18.17 -6.14
N LEU A 230 -12.58 -18.31 -5.06
CA LEU A 230 -12.22 -19.20 -3.94
C LEU A 230 -12.03 -20.65 -4.39
N VAL A 231 -12.92 -21.18 -5.23
CA VAL A 231 -12.81 -22.56 -5.76
C VAL A 231 -11.54 -22.74 -6.58
N ARG A 232 -11.23 -21.80 -7.48
CA ARG A 232 -10.00 -21.83 -8.28
C ARG A 232 -8.76 -21.77 -7.38
N ASP A 233 -8.73 -20.82 -6.45
CA ASP A 233 -7.59 -20.61 -5.56
C ASP A 233 -7.38 -21.85 -4.68
N GLN A 234 -8.45 -22.37 -4.07
CA GLN A 234 -8.38 -23.59 -3.28
C GLN A 234 -7.87 -24.79 -4.10
N GLN A 235 -8.34 -24.98 -5.34
CA GLN A 235 -7.86 -26.09 -6.19
C GLN A 235 -6.38 -25.95 -6.54
N LYS A 236 -5.96 -24.74 -6.91
CA LYS A 236 -4.58 -24.45 -7.32
C LYS A 236 -3.63 -24.63 -6.14
N GLU A 237 -3.93 -23.99 -5.02
CA GLU A 237 -3.07 -24.02 -3.83
C GLU A 237 -3.08 -25.40 -3.17
N ALA A 238 -4.25 -26.07 -3.05
CA ALA A 238 -4.29 -27.44 -2.54
C ALA A 238 -3.48 -28.42 -3.41
N ALA A 239 -3.48 -28.24 -4.73
CA ALA A 239 -2.65 -29.08 -5.61
C ALA A 239 -1.15 -28.88 -5.35
N VAL A 240 -0.73 -27.65 -5.03
CA VAL A 240 0.66 -27.34 -4.63
C VAL A 240 0.95 -27.94 -3.27
N TRP A 241 0.17 -27.64 -2.24
CA TRP A 241 0.41 -28.13 -0.87
C TRP A 241 0.44 -29.65 -0.77
N MET A 242 -0.41 -30.35 -1.54
CA MET A 242 -0.47 -31.82 -1.54
C MET A 242 0.71 -32.48 -2.26
N LYS A 243 1.25 -31.86 -3.33
CA LYS A 243 2.23 -32.48 -4.23
C LYS A 243 3.64 -31.93 -4.10
N SER A 244 3.83 -30.83 -3.41
CA SER A 244 5.15 -30.24 -3.21
C SER A 244 5.99 -31.12 -2.27
N PRO A 245 7.28 -31.34 -2.59
CA PRO A 245 8.23 -32.01 -1.70
C PRO A 245 8.42 -31.27 -0.37
N LEU A 246 8.33 -31.98 0.75
CA LEU A 246 8.46 -31.39 2.09
C LEU A 246 9.93 -31.15 2.51
N PHE A 247 10.84 -32.04 2.13
CA PHE A 247 12.24 -32.01 2.57
C PHE A 247 13.20 -31.30 1.58
N ALA A 248 12.67 -30.73 0.50
CA ALA A 248 13.49 -30.00 -0.46
C ALA A 248 13.92 -28.63 0.10
N LYS A 249 15.23 -28.48 0.41
CA LYS A 249 15.87 -27.28 0.99
C LYS A 249 15.57 -25.94 0.29
N GLN A 250 15.02 -25.94 -0.92
CA GLN A 250 14.73 -24.74 -1.73
C GLN A 250 13.23 -24.50 -1.97
N LEU A 251 12.35 -25.41 -1.55
CA LEU A 251 10.92 -25.38 -1.90
C LEU A 251 9.96 -25.68 -0.72
N ALA A 252 10.48 -25.80 0.50
CA ALA A 252 9.65 -25.97 1.69
C ALA A 252 8.76 -24.74 1.84
N PHE A 253 7.49 -24.89 1.49
CA PHE A 253 6.46 -23.95 1.87
C PHE A 253 6.38 -23.93 3.40
N ASP A 254 6.27 -22.75 3.99
CA ASP A 254 6.15 -22.64 5.45
C ASP A 254 4.80 -23.26 5.87
N ALA A 255 4.83 -24.18 6.83
CA ALA A 255 3.62 -24.79 7.36
C ALA A 255 2.69 -23.75 8.00
N GLU A 256 3.25 -22.65 8.51
CA GLU A 256 2.48 -21.50 9.01
C GLU A 256 1.81 -20.71 7.88
N ASP A 257 2.52 -20.45 6.78
CA ASP A 257 1.94 -19.76 5.61
C ASP A 257 0.77 -20.55 5.03
N VAL A 258 0.87 -21.88 4.99
CA VAL A 258 -0.25 -22.74 4.55
C VAL A 258 -1.41 -22.65 5.53
N ALA A 259 -1.15 -22.67 6.83
CA ALA A 259 -2.19 -22.56 7.85
C ALA A 259 -2.95 -21.24 7.76
N ASP A 260 -2.25 -20.13 7.58
CA ASP A 260 -2.83 -18.80 7.42
C ASP A 260 -3.67 -18.69 6.15
N GLN A 261 -3.18 -19.22 5.03
CA GLN A 261 -3.94 -19.26 3.78
C GLN A 261 -5.21 -20.11 3.89
N VAL A 262 -5.12 -21.29 4.51
CA VAL A 262 -6.29 -22.16 4.76
C VAL A 262 -7.30 -21.46 5.66
N ALA A 263 -6.86 -20.78 6.72
CA ALA A 263 -7.73 -20.01 7.62
C ALA A 263 -8.45 -18.88 6.87
N ALA A 264 -7.73 -18.09 6.08
CA ALA A 264 -8.32 -17.01 5.27
C ALA A 264 -9.33 -17.54 4.23
N MET A 265 -9.02 -18.68 3.58
CA MET A 265 -9.94 -19.34 2.65
C MET A 265 -11.19 -19.89 3.37
N LEU A 266 -11.04 -20.40 4.59
CA LEU A 266 -12.15 -20.90 5.41
C LEU A 266 -13.10 -19.78 5.84
N GLU A 267 -12.56 -18.63 6.24
CA GLU A 267 -13.35 -17.45 6.59
C GLU A 267 -14.19 -17.00 5.38
N ARG A 268 -13.52 -16.78 4.23
CA ARG A 268 -14.18 -16.42 2.97
C ARG A 268 -15.22 -17.46 2.55
N GLY A 269 -14.89 -18.74 2.62
CA GLY A 269 -15.78 -19.84 2.26
C GLY A 269 -17.00 -19.95 3.16
N SER A 270 -16.83 -19.72 4.47
CA SER A 270 -17.93 -19.74 5.44
C SER A 270 -18.89 -18.57 5.22
N ALA A 271 -18.36 -17.36 5.01
CA ALA A 271 -19.17 -16.20 4.67
C ALA A 271 -19.98 -16.40 3.36
N LEU A 272 -19.34 -16.97 2.34
CA LEU A 272 -20.02 -17.28 1.07
C LEU A 272 -21.08 -18.37 1.23
N LYS A 273 -20.80 -19.40 2.02
CA LYS A 273 -21.78 -20.44 2.35
C LYS A 273 -23.02 -19.83 2.99
N GLU A 274 -22.86 -19.00 4.02
CA GLU A 274 -23.97 -18.34 4.71
C GLU A 274 -24.75 -17.42 3.77
N HIS A 275 -24.05 -16.64 2.95
CA HIS A 275 -24.68 -15.77 1.96
C HIS A 275 -25.56 -16.55 0.96
N PHE A 276 -25.07 -17.64 0.38
CA PHE A 276 -25.86 -18.45 -0.57
C PHE A 276 -26.99 -19.23 0.09
N GLU A 277 -26.85 -19.59 1.38
CA GLU A 277 -27.95 -20.16 2.16
C GLU A 277 -29.05 -19.12 2.41
N GLN A 278 -28.71 -17.89 2.75
CA GLN A 278 -29.67 -16.78 2.93
C GLN A 278 -30.36 -16.39 1.62
N ALA A 279 -29.64 -16.45 0.50
CA ALA A 279 -30.17 -16.14 -0.83
C ALA A 279 -30.97 -17.28 -1.48
N ASP A 280 -31.11 -18.44 -0.83
CA ASP A 280 -31.77 -19.66 -1.34
C ASP A 280 -31.20 -20.15 -2.70
N VAL A 281 -29.87 -20.02 -2.90
CA VAL A 281 -29.18 -20.44 -4.12
C VAL A 281 -28.43 -21.76 -3.87
N ALA A 282 -29.16 -22.88 -4.05
CA ALA A 282 -28.69 -24.20 -3.61
C ALA A 282 -27.42 -24.70 -4.31
N ARG A 283 -27.26 -24.54 -5.63
CA ARG A 283 -26.16 -25.16 -6.38
C ARG A 283 -24.79 -24.52 -6.08
N PRO A 284 -24.57 -23.22 -6.33
CA PRO A 284 -23.41 -22.48 -5.81
C PRO A 284 -23.20 -22.63 -4.30
N GLY A 285 -24.28 -22.61 -3.51
CA GLY A 285 -24.20 -22.83 -2.06
C GLY A 285 -23.62 -24.20 -1.69
N ASN A 286 -24.00 -25.26 -2.41
CA ASN A 286 -23.42 -26.60 -2.22
C ASN A 286 -21.95 -26.67 -2.63
N VAL A 287 -21.54 -25.91 -3.65
CA VAL A 287 -20.11 -25.76 -3.99
C VAL A 287 -19.35 -25.10 -2.84
N ALA A 288 -19.88 -24.00 -2.29
CA ALA A 288 -19.27 -23.33 -1.13
C ALA A 288 -19.14 -24.28 0.08
N LYS A 289 -20.20 -25.04 0.39
CA LYS A 289 -20.19 -26.07 1.45
C LYS A 289 -19.10 -27.11 1.22
N LYS A 290 -18.98 -27.60 -0.01
CA LYS A 290 -17.99 -28.61 -0.38
C LYS A 290 -16.56 -28.05 -0.28
N THR A 291 -16.30 -26.85 -0.78
CA THR A 291 -15.00 -26.19 -0.65
C THR A 291 -14.62 -25.97 0.81
N VAL A 292 -15.55 -25.52 1.65
CA VAL A 292 -15.31 -25.40 3.11
C VAL A 292 -15.01 -26.75 3.74
N LEU A 293 -15.69 -27.83 3.34
CA LEU A 293 -15.41 -29.18 3.84
C LEU A 293 -13.99 -29.64 3.44
N GLU A 294 -13.60 -29.47 2.17
CA GLU A 294 -12.27 -29.80 1.69
C GLU A 294 -11.17 -29.01 2.42
N LEU A 295 -11.40 -27.72 2.66
CA LEU A 295 -10.49 -26.87 3.45
C LEU A 295 -10.40 -27.31 4.92
N LYS A 296 -11.50 -27.74 5.53
CA LYS A 296 -11.49 -28.29 6.90
C LYS A 296 -10.72 -29.60 7.00
N ILE A 297 -10.85 -30.47 5.99
CA ILE A 297 -10.05 -31.70 5.92
C ILE A 297 -8.57 -31.34 5.86
N LEU A 298 -8.19 -30.41 4.99
CA LEU A 298 -6.80 -29.92 4.94
C LEU A 298 -6.35 -29.30 6.27
N GLN A 299 -7.20 -28.51 6.93
CA GLN A 299 -6.92 -27.93 8.24
C GLN A 299 -6.57 -28.99 9.29
N ASN A 300 -7.23 -30.15 9.27
CA ASN A 300 -6.95 -31.26 10.19
C ASN A 300 -5.56 -31.89 9.97
N HIS A 301 -4.97 -31.73 8.77
CA HIS A 301 -3.63 -32.24 8.47
C HIS A 301 -2.51 -31.22 8.75
N LEU A 302 -2.84 -29.96 9.05
CA LEU A 302 -1.85 -28.92 9.34
C LEU A 302 -0.97 -29.21 10.58
N PRO A 303 -1.48 -29.76 11.70
CA PRO A 303 -0.62 -30.09 12.84
C PRO A 303 0.45 -31.13 12.46
N LEU A 304 0.07 -32.15 11.70
CA LEU A 304 0.99 -33.17 11.21
C LEU A 304 2.03 -32.56 10.25
N LEU A 305 1.60 -31.68 9.35
CA LEU A 305 2.50 -30.95 8.46
C LEU A 305 3.52 -30.12 9.25
N ARG A 306 3.07 -29.33 10.23
CA ARG A 306 3.93 -28.55 11.13
C ARG A 306 4.92 -29.44 11.88
N ALA A 307 4.44 -30.56 12.41
CA ALA A 307 5.26 -31.49 13.17
C ALA A 307 6.41 -32.07 12.33
N VAL A 308 6.11 -32.51 11.10
CA VAL A 308 7.11 -33.11 10.19
C VAL A 308 8.04 -32.07 9.56
N CYS A 309 7.56 -30.85 9.34
CA CYS A 309 8.38 -29.74 8.83
C CYS A 309 9.18 -29.02 9.93
N ASN A 310 9.11 -29.46 11.19
CA ASN A 310 9.84 -28.85 12.28
C ASN A 310 11.35 -29.03 12.09
N THR A 311 12.06 -27.90 11.94
CA THR A 311 13.52 -27.89 11.77
C THR A 311 14.30 -28.35 13.01
N SER A 312 13.63 -28.49 14.16
CA SER A 312 14.22 -28.97 15.42
C SER A 312 14.34 -30.48 15.50
N LEU A 313 13.74 -31.20 14.55
CA LEU A 313 13.88 -32.64 14.44
C LEU A 313 15.33 -33.02 14.06
N GLU A 314 15.83 -34.03 14.74
CA GLU A 314 17.16 -34.60 14.55
C GLU A 314 17.01 -36.11 14.35
N GLU A 315 18.09 -36.80 13.96
CA GLU A 315 18.06 -38.24 13.66
C GLU A 315 17.44 -39.09 14.79
N ARG A 316 17.65 -38.71 16.06
CA ARG A 316 17.03 -39.38 17.22
C ARG A 316 15.50 -39.25 17.24
N HIS A 317 14.96 -38.05 17.03
CA HIS A 317 13.52 -37.80 16.98
C HIS A 317 12.88 -38.51 15.79
N TRP A 318 13.60 -38.55 14.68
CA TRP A 318 13.22 -39.28 13.49
C TRP A 318 13.17 -40.80 13.72
N ALA A 319 14.11 -41.36 14.48
CA ALA A 319 14.08 -42.76 14.89
C ALA A 319 12.89 -43.08 15.83
N GLU A 320 12.51 -42.14 16.71
CA GLU A 320 11.30 -42.27 17.52
C GLU A 320 10.03 -42.26 16.66
N ILE A 321 9.96 -41.34 15.68
CA ILE A 321 8.85 -41.28 14.71
C ILE A 321 8.77 -42.59 13.93
N ASP A 322 9.88 -43.12 13.42
CA ASP A 322 9.90 -44.42 12.72
C ASP A 322 9.44 -45.57 13.63
N GLY A 323 9.79 -45.51 14.92
CA GLY A 323 9.34 -46.47 15.94
C GLY A 323 7.83 -46.43 16.16
N VAL A 324 7.23 -45.24 16.18
CA VAL A 324 5.76 -45.05 16.27
C VAL A 324 5.07 -45.56 15.02
N LEU A 325 5.63 -45.27 13.84
CA LEU A 325 5.06 -45.66 12.55
C LEU A 325 5.23 -47.16 12.25
N GLY A 326 6.23 -47.81 12.84
CA GLY A 326 6.57 -49.21 12.57
C GLY A 326 7.27 -49.44 11.23
N PHE A 327 7.68 -48.38 10.54
CA PHE A 327 8.46 -48.39 9.32
C PHE A 327 9.33 -47.12 9.23
N GLU A 328 10.39 -47.17 8.44
CA GLU A 328 11.24 -46.00 8.21
C GLU A 328 10.60 -45.03 7.21
N LEU A 329 10.38 -43.79 7.64
CA LEU A 329 9.92 -42.73 6.75
C LEU A 329 11.12 -42.21 5.93
N GLU A 330 11.11 -42.44 4.62
CA GLU A 330 12.16 -41.94 3.70
C GLU A 330 12.18 -40.40 3.73
N ARG A 331 13.27 -39.76 4.17
CA ARG A 331 13.35 -38.28 4.31
C ARG A 331 13.91 -37.60 3.07
N ASP A 332 13.38 -37.94 1.90
CA ASP A 332 13.87 -37.45 0.61
C ASP A 332 12.91 -36.43 -0.04
N ASN A 333 13.30 -35.92 -1.21
CA ASN A 333 12.48 -34.97 -1.97
C ASN A 333 11.23 -35.59 -2.60
N THR A 334 10.91 -36.85 -2.29
CA THR A 334 9.72 -37.52 -2.80
C THR A 334 8.58 -37.52 -1.79
N VAL A 335 8.82 -37.19 -0.51
CA VAL A 335 7.75 -37.07 0.49
C VAL A 335 6.95 -35.81 0.27
N THR A 336 5.64 -35.97 0.15
CA THR A 336 4.67 -34.88 0.02
C THR A 336 3.57 -35.07 1.06
N LEU A 337 2.80 -34.02 1.35
CA LEU A 337 1.64 -34.13 2.25
C LEU A 337 0.65 -35.20 1.77
N GLN A 338 0.43 -35.31 0.45
CA GLN A 338 -0.40 -36.38 -0.12
C GLN A 338 0.10 -37.77 0.27
N LYS A 339 1.41 -38.05 0.13
CA LYS A 339 1.96 -39.36 0.50
C LYS A 339 1.78 -39.65 1.99
N MET A 340 1.95 -38.65 2.85
CA MET A 340 1.75 -38.80 4.29
C MET A 340 0.31 -39.17 4.63
N ILE A 341 -0.65 -38.56 3.94
CA ILE A 341 -2.07 -38.90 4.07
C ILE A 341 -2.33 -40.32 3.53
N ASP A 342 -1.77 -40.67 2.37
CA ASP A 342 -1.95 -42.00 1.74
C ASP A 342 -1.36 -43.13 2.61
N MET A 343 -0.32 -42.83 3.39
CA MET A 343 0.30 -43.74 4.36
C MET A 343 -0.38 -43.72 5.74
N ASP A 344 -1.49 -43.00 5.89
CA ASP A 344 -2.28 -42.88 7.12
C ASP A 344 -1.47 -42.35 8.33
N LEU A 345 -0.50 -41.46 8.10
CA LEU A 345 0.23 -40.80 9.20
C LEU A 345 -0.71 -39.95 10.08
N GLY A 346 -1.90 -39.61 9.59
CA GLY A 346 -2.93 -38.91 10.36
C GLY A 346 -3.37 -39.68 11.60
N SER A 347 -3.35 -41.02 11.57
CA SER A 347 -3.69 -41.87 12.71
C SER A 347 -2.68 -41.76 13.87
N TYR A 348 -1.44 -41.35 13.57
CA TYR A 348 -0.35 -41.17 14.53
C TYR A 348 0.01 -39.69 14.75
N ALA A 349 -0.86 -38.77 14.31
CA ALA A 349 -0.55 -37.35 14.32
C ALA A 349 -0.31 -36.81 15.73
N SER A 350 -0.97 -37.34 16.76
CA SER A 350 -0.78 -36.91 18.15
C SER A 350 0.63 -37.23 18.62
N GLU A 351 1.07 -38.46 18.42
CA GLU A 351 2.37 -38.96 18.83
C GLU A 351 3.50 -38.26 18.07
N ILE A 352 3.34 -38.04 16.76
CA ILE A 352 4.31 -37.30 15.95
C ILE A 352 4.40 -35.83 16.40
N CYS A 353 3.28 -35.19 16.71
CA CYS A 353 3.26 -33.84 17.27
C CYS A 353 3.99 -33.78 18.62
N GLU A 354 3.76 -34.73 19.52
CA GLU A 354 4.43 -34.79 20.82
C GLU A 354 5.96 -34.91 20.68
N ILE A 355 6.43 -35.78 19.78
CA ILE A 355 7.88 -35.91 19.49
C ILE A 355 8.43 -34.62 18.90
N SER A 356 7.71 -33.98 17.98
CA SER A 356 8.13 -32.73 17.37
C SER A 356 8.16 -31.56 18.37
N GLU A 357 7.18 -31.47 19.26
CA GLU A 357 7.17 -30.51 20.36
C GLU A 357 8.34 -30.74 21.32
N SER A 358 8.63 -32.00 21.65
CA SER A 358 9.81 -32.38 22.45
C SER A 358 11.09 -31.89 21.78
N ALA A 359 11.26 -32.11 20.48
CA ALA A 359 12.42 -31.67 19.72
C ALA A 359 12.62 -30.14 19.76
N THR A 360 11.53 -29.37 19.67
CA THR A 360 11.59 -27.91 19.83
C THR A 360 12.06 -27.52 21.23
N LYS A 361 11.57 -28.20 22.27
CA LYS A 361 11.96 -27.94 23.66
C LYS A 361 13.39 -28.38 23.96
N GLU A 362 13.86 -29.45 23.36
CA GLU A 362 15.28 -29.86 23.40
C GLU A 362 16.18 -28.80 22.78
N ARG A 363 15.80 -28.24 21.62
CA ARG A 363 16.56 -27.15 21.00
C ARG A 363 16.59 -25.88 21.85
N GLU A 364 15.49 -25.54 22.55
CA GLU A 364 15.50 -24.43 23.52
C GLU A 364 16.52 -24.66 24.64
N VAL A 365 16.62 -25.89 25.14
CA VAL A 365 17.59 -26.29 26.16
C VAL A 365 19.02 -26.19 25.63
N GLU A 366 19.29 -26.72 24.45
CA GLU A 366 20.61 -26.65 23.80
C GLU A 366 21.03 -25.20 23.56
N ALA A 367 20.13 -24.38 23.02
CA ALA A 367 20.39 -22.96 22.77
C ALA A 367 20.72 -22.19 24.06
N GLY A 368 20.07 -22.54 25.17
CA GLY A 368 20.38 -21.98 26.49
C GLY A 368 21.81 -22.29 26.94
N LEU A 369 22.24 -23.55 26.80
CA LEU A 369 23.62 -23.95 27.12
C LEU A 369 24.65 -23.30 26.20
N ASP A 370 24.38 -23.28 24.89
CA ASP A 370 25.23 -22.64 23.90
C ASP A 370 25.40 -21.14 24.17
N ALA A 371 24.31 -20.46 24.53
CA ALA A 371 24.35 -19.03 24.85
C ALA A 371 25.24 -18.76 26.07
N GLN A 372 25.13 -19.58 27.12
CA GLN A 372 25.99 -19.47 28.28
C GLN A 372 27.46 -19.67 27.93
N GLN A 373 27.79 -20.71 27.17
CA GLN A 373 29.16 -21.02 26.79
C GLN A 373 29.77 -19.90 25.94
N LYS A 374 29.02 -19.37 24.96
CA LYS A 374 29.45 -18.24 24.13
C LYS A 374 29.72 -16.98 24.95
N GLU A 375 28.93 -16.70 25.98
CA GLU A 375 29.17 -15.55 26.84
C GLU A 375 30.45 -15.72 27.68
N TRP A 376 30.75 -16.94 28.12
CA TRP A 376 32.01 -17.27 28.80
C TRP A 376 33.22 -17.24 27.86
N GLU A 377 33.06 -17.65 26.60
CA GLU A 377 34.09 -17.52 25.55
C GLU A 377 34.42 -16.04 25.27
N ALA A 378 33.43 -15.17 25.29
CA ALA A 378 33.59 -13.74 25.03
C ALA A 378 34.12 -12.94 26.24
N GLY A 379 33.93 -13.46 27.47
CA GLY A 379 34.35 -12.79 28.69
C GLY A 379 35.86 -12.82 28.91
N ALA A 380 36.39 -11.78 29.55
CA ALA A 380 37.79 -11.71 29.97
C ALA A 380 37.96 -10.98 31.31
N LEU A 381 38.98 -11.39 32.08
CA LEU A 381 39.38 -10.71 33.31
C LEU A 381 40.07 -9.38 33.00
N ARG A 382 39.75 -8.37 33.82
CA ARG A 382 40.42 -7.05 33.76
C ARG A 382 41.32 -6.83 34.95
N PHE A 383 42.50 -6.31 34.68
CA PHE A 383 43.57 -6.13 35.65
C PHE A 383 43.86 -4.66 35.92
N GLU A 384 44.29 -4.37 37.13
CA GLU A 384 44.77 -3.07 37.58
C GLU A 384 46.24 -3.19 38.04
N ASP A 385 47.01 -2.10 37.92
CA ASP A 385 48.39 -2.03 38.40
C ASP A 385 48.44 -1.12 39.64
N SER A 386 49.06 -1.60 40.72
CA SER A 386 49.32 -0.78 41.90
C SER A 386 50.43 0.24 41.61
N HIS A 387 50.12 1.52 41.77
CA HIS A 387 51.09 2.62 41.59
C HIS A 387 52.17 2.66 42.68
N ALA A 388 51.96 2.04 43.84
CA ALA A 388 52.88 2.07 44.98
C ALA A 388 53.94 0.95 44.92
N THR A 389 53.57 -0.24 44.44
CA THR A 389 54.40 -1.45 44.51
C THR A 389 54.71 -2.07 43.14
N GLY A 390 54.10 -1.56 42.05
CA GLY A 390 54.32 -2.05 40.69
C GLY A 390 53.76 -3.45 40.43
N THR A 391 52.90 -3.93 41.34
CA THR A 391 52.29 -5.25 41.33
C THR A 391 50.92 -5.21 40.65
N ALA A 392 50.61 -6.27 39.92
CA ALA A 392 49.35 -6.43 39.22
C ALA A 392 48.30 -7.03 40.14
N SER A 393 47.03 -6.66 39.98
CA SER A 393 45.85 -7.27 40.62
C SER A 393 44.69 -7.39 39.63
N ILE A 394 43.70 -8.24 39.91
CA ILE A 394 42.43 -8.23 39.17
C ILE A 394 41.57 -7.09 39.73
N SER A 395 40.96 -6.29 38.85
CA SER A 395 40.08 -5.19 39.26
C SER A 395 38.86 -5.71 40.04
N ASN A 396 38.46 -5.01 41.10
CA ASN A 396 37.26 -5.37 41.86
C ASN A 396 36.00 -5.41 40.99
N GLY A 397 35.88 -4.48 40.03
CA GLY A 397 34.77 -4.50 39.05
C GLY A 397 34.78 -5.73 38.14
N SER A 398 35.95 -6.33 37.85
CA SER A 398 36.00 -7.59 37.10
C SER A 398 35.55 -8.79 37.95
N PHE A 399 35.83 -8.79 39.26
CA PHE A 399 35.30 -9.84 40.15
C PHE A 399 33.79 -9.76 40.27
N GLU A 400 33.23 -8.56 40.45
CA GLU A 400 31.78 -8.36 40.56
C GLU A 400 31.04 -8.82 39.30
N GLU A 401 31.58 -8.50 38.11
CA GLU A 401 31.00 -8.96 36.84
C GLU A 401 31.03 -10.47 36.67
N VAL A 402 32.18 -11.12 36.97
CA VAL A 402 32.31 -12.58 36.85
C VAL A 402 31.43 -13.28 37.89
N GLN A 403 31.31 -12.73 39.10
CA GLN A 403 30.42 -13.27 40.13
C GLN A 403 28.95 -13.17 39.70
N ALA A 404 28.52 -12.02 39.17
CA ALA A 404 27.17 -11.85 38.66
C ALA A 404 26.88 -12.80 37.48
N LEU A 405 27.87 -13.02 36.60
CA LEU A 405 27.80 -13.98 35.51
C LEU A 405 27.61 -15.42 36.03
N LEU A 406 28.43 -15.82 37.00
CA LEU A 406 28.38 -17.13 37.66
C LEU A 406 27.02 -17.38 38.31
N ASP A 407 26.55 -16.45 39.15
CA ASP A 407 25.29 -16.60 39.88
C ASP A 407 24.12 -16.74 38.90
N ARG A 408 24.08 -15.92 37.85
CA ARG A 408 23.05 -16.00 36.80
C ARG A 408 23.13 -17.33 36.04
N HIS A 409 24.31 -17.76 35.63
CA HIS A 409 24.46 -18.98 34.84
C HIS A 409 24.21 -20.24 35.66
N LEU A 410 24.63 -20.28 36.93
CA LEU A 410 24.38 -21.43 37.80
C LEU A 410 22.87 -21.64 38.00
N VAL A 411 22.12 -20.57 38.28
CA VAL A 411 20.65 -20.63 38.40
C VAL A 411 19.99 -21.04 37.07
N HIS A 412 20.46 -20.49 35.95
CA HIS A 412 19.90 -20.84 34.64
C HIS A 412 20.19 -22.31 34.27
N THR A 413 21.41 -22.81 34.46
CA THR A 413 21.79 -24.21 34.23
C THR A 413 20.96 -25.16 35.09
N GLN A 414 20.77 -24.84 36.37
CA GLN A 414 19.89 -25.63 37.26
C GLN A 414 18.43 -25.61 36.81
N THR A 415 17.98 -24.51 36.23
CA THR A 415 16.62 -24.40 35.67
C THR A 415 16.49 -25.26 34.41
N LEU A 416 17.46 -25.19 33.49
CA LEU A 416 17.50 -26.01 32.28
C LEU A 416 17.52 -27.51 32.64
N ARG A 417 18.32 -27.90 33.63
CA ARG A 417 18.42 -29.30 34.11
C ARG A 417 17.11 -29.86 34.66
N ARG A 418 16.26 -29.02 35.25
CA ARG A 418 14.93 -29.43 35.74
C ARG A 418 13.91 -29.60 34.62
N SER A 419 14.24 -29.20 33.40
CA SER A 419 13.40 -29.43 32.23
C SER A 419 13.27 -30.94 31.96
N PRO A 420 12.07 -31.46 31.68
CA PRO A 420 11.91 -32.85 31.26
C PRO A 420 12.64 -33.17 29.94
N PHE A 421 12.96 -32.14 29.15
CA PHE A 421 13.66 -32.22 27.87
C PHE A 421 15.20 -32.13 27.98
N ALA A 422 15.74 -32.11 29.20
CA ALA A 422 17.17 -32.01 29.44
C ALA A 422 17.92 -33.35 29.33
N GLY A 423 17.19 -34.47 29.24
CA GLY A 423 17.75 -35.83 29.37
C GLY A 423 18.94 -36.09 28.45
N PHE A 424 18.82 -35.77 27.16
CA PHE A 424 19.91 -35.94 26.18
C PHE A 424 21.16 -35.11 26.49
N PHE A 425 20.99 -33.94 27.10
CA PHE A 425 22.07 -33.01 27.41
C PHE A 425 22.62 -33.17 28.84
N SER A 426 22.18 -34.17 29.61
CA SER A 426 22.52 -34.30 31.04
C SER A 426 24.03 -34.30 31.29
N GLU A 427 24.81 -35.07 30.54
CA GLU A 427 26.27 -35.14 30.72
C GLU A 427 26.94 -33.79 30.44
N ARG A 428 26.52 -33.12 29.36
CA ARG A 428 27.01 -31.77 29.01
C ARG A 428 26.64 -30.75 30.09
N MET A 429 25.43 -30.83 30.65
CA MET A 429 24.99 -29.97 31.75
C MET A 429 25.74 -30.25 33.03
N ASP A 430 25.98 -31.51 33.38
CA ASP A 430 26.73 -31.92 34.57
C ASP A 430 28.17 -31.38 34.51
N SER A 431 28.82 -31.53 33.35
CA SER A 431 30.15 -30.98 33.12
C SER A 431 30.16 -29.46 33.22
N TRP A 432 29.17 -28.79 32.65
CA TRP A 432 29.07 -27.33 32.67
C TRP A 432 28.76 -26.77 34.07
N GLU A 433 27.85 -27.39 34.81
CA GLU A 433 27.52 -27.02 36.20
C GLU A 433 28.72 -27.23 37.12
N HIS A 434 29.46 -28.33 36.93
CA HIS A 434 30.69 -28.56 37.67
C HIS A 434 31.72 -27.46 37.40
N PHE A 435 31.97 -27.14 36.13
CA PHE A 435 32.86 -26.03 35.75
C PHE A 435 32.46 -24.70 36.39
N LEU A 436 31.16 -24.34 36.35
CA LEU A 436 30.67 -23.10 36.98
C LEU A 436 30.89 -23.11 38.50
N THR A 437 30.69 -24.25 39.16
CA THR A 437 30.88 -24.37 40.62
C THR A 437 32.36 -24.28 41.02
N GLU A 438 33.26 -24.89 40.24
CA GLU A 438 34.70 -24.76 40.43
C GLU A 438 35.19 -23.33 40.17
N ALA A 439 34.70 -22.70 39.10
CA ALA A 439 34.98 -21.30 38.79
C ALA A 439 34.49 -20.37 39.91
N GLN A 440 33.29 -20.58 40.46
CA GLN A 440 32.79 -19.82 41.62
C GLN A 440 33.69 -19.97 42.84
N SER A 441 34.13 -21.20 43.14
CA SER A 441 35.07 -21.46 44.23
C SER A 441 36.41 -20.75 44.01
N ALA A 442 36.93 -20.77 42.77
CA ALA A 442 38.17 -20.11 42.38
C ALA A 442 38.06 -18.58 42.49
N VAL A 443 36.97 -17.98 42.01
CA VAL A 443 36.72 -16.54 42.10
C VAL A 443 36.66 -16.07 43.55
N HIS A 444 35.88 -16.74 44.41
CA HIS A 444 35.79 -16.38 45.83
C HIS A 444 37.14 -16.49 46.54
N GLN A 445 37.87 -17.58 46.30
CA GLN A 445 39.17 -17.76 46.92
C GLN A 445 40.19 -16.73 46.40
N TRP A 446 40.16 -16.40 45.11
CA TRP A 446 41.03 -15.37 44.54
C TRP A 446 40.74 -14.01 45.16
N GLN A 447 39.48 -13.59 45.17
CA GLN A 447 39.07 -12.29 45.71
C GLN A 447 39.49 -12.17 47.18
N ARG A 448 39.28 -13.22 47.97
CA ARG A 448 39.71 -13.29 49.38
C ARG A 448 41.23 -13.18 49.53
N VAL A 449 42.00 -13.98 48.80
CA VAL A 449 43.47 -13.99 48.86
C VAL A 449 44.02 -12.63 48.43
N GLN A 450 43.49 -12.05 47.36
CA GLN A 450 43.91 -10.75 46.86
C GLN A 450 43.58 -9.63 47.86
N ALA A 451 42.39 -9.63 48.47
CA ALA A 451 42.05 -8.66 49.51
C ALA A 451 42.98 -8.76 50.73
N MET A 452 43.18 -9.97 51.27
CA MET A 452 44.10 -10.19 52.39
C MET A 452 45.54 -9.80 52.04
N TRP A 453 45.97 -10.07 50.81
CA TRP A 453 47.30 -9.71 50.33
C TRP A 453 47.48 -8.19 50.23
N VAL A 454 46.50 -7.47 49.68
CA VAL A 454 46.52 -6.00 49.61
C VAL A 454 46.54 -5.37 51.01
N ASP A 455 45.74 -5.90 51.95
CA ASP A 455 45.68 -5.39 53.33
C ASP A 455 47.01 -5.61 54.09
N LEU A 456 47.68 -6.75 53.87
CA LEU A 456 48.94 -7.12 54.52
C LEU A 456 50.19 -6.55 53.83
N GLU A 457 50.11 -6.18 52.54
CA GLU A 457 51.22 -5.63 51.75
C GLU A 457 51.95 -4.45 52.44
N PRO A 458 51.28 -3.40 52.96
CA PRO A 458 51.96 -2.28 53.60
C PRO A 458 52.62 -2.65 54.93
N ILE A 459 52.08 -3.61 55.68
CA ILE A 459 52.59 -4.03 56.99
C ILE A 459 53.81 -4.95 56.81
N MET A 460 53.73 -5.87 55.85
CA MET A 460 54.78 -6.86 55.59
C MET A 460 55.98 -6.28 54.81
N ALA A 461 55.86 -5.08 54.25
CA ALA A 461 56.96 -4.39 53.56
C ALA A 461 58.18 -4.13 54.47
N GLU A 462 57.97 -4.01 55.79
CA GLU A 462 59.02 -3.73 56.79
C GLU A 462 59.40 -4.97 57.65
N GLU A 463 58.70 -6.09 57.50
CA GLU A 463 58.84 -7.30 58.33
C GLU A 463 59.81 -8.32 57.72
N ALA A 464 60.95 -8.57 58.39
CA ALA A 464 62.01 -9.47 57.90
C ALA A 464 62.00 -10.87 58.53
N GLN A 465 61.02 -11.18 59.38
CA GLN A 465 60.92 -12.44 60.12
C GLN A 465 60.22 -13.55 59.33
N GLU A 466 59.80 -14.62 60.01
CA GLU A 466 59.19 -15.81 59.41
C GLU A 466 57.89 -15.48 58.66
N GLU A 467 57.12 -14.52 59.18
CA GLU A 467 55.89 -13.97 58.62
C GLU A 467 56.14 -13.31 57.24
N GLY A 468 57.20 -12.52 57.12
CA GLY A 468 57.62 -11.93 55.84
C GLY A 468 58.02 -12.97 54.80
N ARG A 469 58.64 -14.09 55.23
CA ARG A 469 58.97 -15.21 54.33
C ARG A 469 57.71 -15.91 53.81
N LEU A 470 56.72 -16.16 54.68
CA LEU A 470 55.43 -16.75 54.30
C LEU A 470 54.62 -15.82 53.39
N PHE A 471 54.62 -14.51 53.67
CA PHE A 471 53.98 -13.50 52.82
C PHE A 471 54.61 -13.46 51.42
N GLY A 472 55.94 -13.52 51.34
CA GLY A 472 56.67 -13.58 50.08
C GLY A 472 56.36 -14.85 49.26
N GLU A 473 56.11 -15.99 49.90
CA GLU A 473 55.69 -17.22 49.24
C GLU A 473 54.28 -17.11 48.65
N ALA A 474 53.31 -16.62 49.45
CA ALA A 474 51.95 -16.35 48.98
C ALA A 474 51.93 -15.32 47.84
N THR A 475 52.73 -14.25 47.96
CA THR A 475 52.87 -13.20 46.93
C THR A 475 53.39 -13.79 45.62
N ARG A 476 54.39 -14.70 45.65
CA ARG A 476 54.90 -15.36 44.44
C ARG A 476 53.83 -16.21 43.75
N ILE A 477 53.03 -16.95 44.52
CA ILE A 477 51.93 -17.76 43.98
C ILE A 477 50.89 -16.86 43.31
N LEU A 478 50.42 -15.82 44.02
CA LEU A 478 49.43 -14.88 43.51
C LEU A 478 49.93 -14.14 42.27
N GLN A 479 51.13 -13.55 42.31
CA GLN A 479 51.69 -12.79 41.18
C GLN A 479 52.05 -13.67 39.98
N ARG A 480 52.39 -14.95 40.20
CA ARG A 480 52.53 -15.91 39.11
C ARG A 480 51.19 -16.12 38.42
N ARG A 481 50.13 -16.42 39.18
CA ARG A 481 48.79 -16.63 38.61
C ARG A 481 48.24 -15.39 37.92
N ILE A 482 48.45 -14.20 38.47
CA ILE A 482 48.06 -12.93 37.81
C ILE A 482 48.79 -12.77 36.47
N ARG A 483 50.08 -13.10 36.40
CA ARG A 483 50.86 -13.05 35.16
C ARG A 483 50.34 -14.03 34.12
N ASP A 484 50.06 -15.27 34.54
CA ASP A 484 49.54 -16.31 33.67
C ASP A 484 48.17 -15.88 33.09
N CYS A 485 47.26 -15.39 33.94
CA CYS A 485 45.97 -14.85 33.48
C CYS A 485 46.09 -13.57 32.65
N ARG A 486 47.11 -12.73 32.83
CA ARG A 486 47.33 -11.57 31.94
C ARG A 486 47.74 -11.97 30.52
N ASN A 487 48.45 -13.08 30.36
CA ASN A 487 48.82 -13.61 29.04
C ASN A 487 47.63 -14.24 28.32
N ALA A 488 46.67 -14.76 29.08
CA ALA A 488 45.46 -15.43 28.60
C ALA A 488 44.23 -15.01 29.43
N PRO A 489 43.65 -13.81 29.20
CA PRO A 489 42.67 -13.24 30.10
C PRO A 489 41.25 -13.79 29.94
N GLY A 490 40.99 -14.64 28.94
CA GLY A 490 39.66 -15.20 28.67
C GLY A 490 39.16 -16.06 29.83
N LEU A 491 37.89 -15.90 30.21
CA LEU A 491 37.34 -16.57 31.41
C LEU A 491 37.46 -18.09 31.31
N LEU A 492 37.11 -18.69 30.17
CA LEU A 492 37.23 -20.14 30.00
C LEU A 492 38.68 -20.62 30.15
N GLN A 493 39.65 -19.87 29.62
CA GLN A 493 41.07 -20.22 29.70
C GLN A 493 41.55 -20.17 31.14
N VAL A 494 41.22 -19.09 31.86
CA VAL A 494 41.63 -18.88 33.25
C VAL A 494 41.03 -19.94 34.17
N PHE A 495 39.73 -20.18 34.08
CA PHE A 495 39.04 -21.08 35.02
C PHE A 495 39.14 -22.56 34.65
N HIS A 496 39.61 -22.91 33.45
CA HIS A 496 40.02 -24.29 33.11
C HIS A 496 41.46 -24.61 33.54
N GLU A 497 42.24 -23.65 34.05
CA GLU A 497 43.60 -23.93 34.49
C GLU A 497 43.64 -24.92 35.65
N GLU A 498 44.29 -26.07 35.43
CA GLU A 498 44.52 -27.05 36.47
C GLU A 498 45.30 -26.45 37.65
N ASN A 499 44.83 -26.78 38.86
CA ASN A 499 45.40 -26.33 40.14
C ASN A 499 45.20 -24.84 40.47
N LEU A 500 44.45 -24.05 39.69
CA LEU A 500 44.22 -22.64 40.03
C LEU A 500 43.64 -22.49 41.44
N LEU A 501 42.52 -23.17 41.72
CA LEU A 501 41.87 -23.15 43.04
C LEU A 501 42.82 -23.62 44.15
N ARG A 502 43.58 -24.70 43.89
CA ARG A 502 44.52 -25.28 44.87
C ARG A 502 45.65 -24.32 45.23
N ASP A 503 46.21 -23.64 44.24
CA ASP A 503 47.28 -22.65 44.45
C ASP A 503 46.77 -21.45 45.26
N LEU A 504 45.56 -20.97 44.95
CA LEU A 504 44.92 -19.89 45.71
C LEU A 504 44.56 -20.33 47.15
N GLN A 505 44.17 -21.58 47.36
CA GLN A 505 43.95 -22.14 48.71
C GLN A 505 45.26 -22.22 49.51
N ALA A 506 46.36 -22.64 48.88
CA ALA A 506 47.67 -22.67 49.51
C ALA A 506 48.14 -21.25 49.89
N ALA A 507 48.01 -20.29 48.97
CA ALA A 507 48.31 -18.88 49.26
C ALA A 507 47.43 -18.33 50.38
N GLY A 508 46.12 -18.63 50.37
CA GLY A 508 45.18 -18.20 51.42
C GLY A 508 45.52 -18.76 52.79
N THR A 509 45.90 -20.04 52.89
CA THR A 509 46.30 -20.67 54.15
C THR A 509 47.54 -19.97 54.75
N SER A 510 48.51 -19.63 53.90
CA SER A 510 49.71 -18.87 54.32
C SER A 510 49.35 -17.47 54.83
N LEU A 511 48.42 -16.78 54.17
CA LEU A 511 47.97 -15.45 54.60
C LEU A 511 47.11 -15.49 55.88
N ASP A 512 46.29 -16.53 56.06
CA ASP A 512 45.51 -16.73 57.30
C ASP A 512 46.43 -16.93 58.50
N LEU A 513 47.48 -17.76 58.35
CA LEU A 513 48.49 -17.99 59.40
C LEU A 513 49.19 -16.70 59.83
N ILE A 514 49.46 -15.79 58.88
CA ILE A 514 50.05 -14.49 59.18
C ILE A 514 49.06 -13.61 59.94
N ARG A 515 47.81 -13.52 59.47
CA ARG A 515 46.76 -12.74 60.12
C ARG A 515 46.50 -13.20 61.56
N ASP A 516 46.46 -14.52 61.79
CA ASP A 516 46.23 -15.09 63.11
C ASP A 516 47.40 -14.78 64.08
N ARG A 517 48.63 -14.70 63.57
CA ARG A 517 49.82 -14.34 64.36
C ARG A 517 49.92 -12.85 64.67
N LEU A 518 49.42 -11.98 63.78
CA LEU A 518 49.39 -10.52 63.98
C LEU A 518 48.31 -10.08 64.99
N GLY A 519 47.27 -10.90 65.21
CA GLY A 519 46.21 -10.65 66.19
C GLY A 519 45.14 -9.63 65.73
N PRO A 520 43.97 -9.54 66.40
CA PRO A 520 42.82 -8.75 65.96
C PRO A 520 42.97 -7.25 66.28
N GLY A 521 44.02 -6.60 65.77
CA GLY A 521 44.30 -5.18 66.01
C GLY A 521 45.24 -4.51 65.01
N SER A 522 45.59 -5.15 63.90
CA SER A 522 46.50 -4.60 62.88
C SER A 522 45.81 -4.50 61.51
N ASN A 523 44.61 -3.93 61.48
CA ASN A 523 43.94 -3.44 60.27
C ASN A 523 44.07 -1.93 60.19
#